data_AF-A0A2K2CCR7-F1
#
_entry.id   AF-A0A2K2CCR7-F1
#
_cell.length_a   1.000
_cell.length_b   1.000
_cell.length_c   1.000
_cell.angle_alpha   90.00
_cell.angle_beta   90.00
_cell.angle_gamma   90.00
#
_symmetry.space_group_name_H-M   'P 1'
#
loop_
_entity.id
_entity.type
_entity.pdbx_description
1 polymer ?
#
loop_
_entity_poly.entity_id
_entity_poly.type
_entity_poly.pdbx_seq_one_letter_code
_entity_poly.pdbx_strand_id
1 'polypeptide(L)'
;MYEDDGVEKLSKQIGDVAFAIQSLSKNQLDVNALYAEVMKIEGFDEITLGDAFDHLVQNEILAKVFMIKNANLRKIWVQNFVNQHYYRPAC
;
A
#
# COMPACT_ATOMS: atom_id res chain seq x y z
N MET A 1 -51.32 -2.07 -6.09
CA MET A 1 -50.26 -1.29 -5.42
C MET A 1 -48.96 -1.95 -5.80
N TYR A 2 -48.23 -1.40 -6.77
CA TYR A 2 -47.04 -2.04 -7.35
C TYR A 2 -45.96 -0.99 -7.61
N GLU A 3 -45.41 -0.39 -6.54
CA GLU A 3 -44.26 0.52 -6.66
C GLU A 3 -43.20 0.31 -5.57
N ASP A 4 -43.36 -0.69 -4.70
CA ASP A 4 -42.49 -0.86 -3.51
C ASP A 4 -41.24 -1.73 -3.79
N ASP A 5 -41.37 -2.76 -4.65
CA ASP A 5 -40.27 -3.70 -4.96
C ASP A 5 -39.05 -3.00 -5.61
N GLY A 6 -39.30 -1.99 -6.44
CA GLY A 6 -38.23 -1.20 -7.06
C GLY A 6 -37.45 -0.36 -6.06
N VAL A 7 -38.16 0.28 -5.12
CA VAL A 7 -37.55 1.13 -4.08
C VAL A 7 -36.79 0.30 -3.07
N GLU A 8 -37.33 -0.85 -2.66
CA GLU A 8 -36.67 -1.77 -1.73
C GLU A 8 -35.37 -2.35 -2.35
N LYS A 9 -35.44 -2.79 -3.62
CA LYS A 9 -34.28 -3.30 -4.34
C LYS A 9 -33.18 -2.25 -4.51
N LEU A 10 -33.55 -1.02 -4.88
CA LEU A 10 -32.61 0.11 -5.00
C LEU A 10 -31.97 0.43 -3.64
N SER A 11 -32.76 0.46 -2.57
CA SER A 11 -32.27 0.72 -1.21
C SER A 11 -31.24 -0.33 -0.77
N LYS A 12 -31.48 -1.60 -1.09
CA LYS A 12 -30.53 -2.69 -0.82
C LYS A 12 -29.22 -2.52 -1.59
N GLN A 13 -29.30 -2.22 -2.90
CA GLN A 13 -28.10 -2.00 -3.72
C GLN A 13 -27.26 -0.81 -3.24
N ILE A 14 -27.90 0.28 -2.80
CA ILE A 14 -27.21 1.43 -2.19
C ILE A 14 -26.53 1.02 -0.88
N GLY A 15 -27.20 0.22 -0.05
CA GLY A 15 -26.61 -0.36 1.17
C GLY A 15 -25.36 -1.19 0.89
N ASP A 16 -25.41 -2.05 -0.13
CA ASP A 16 -24.26 -2.88 -0.54
C ASP A 16 -23.08 -2.02 -1.03
N VAL A 17 -23.36 -0.96 -1.81
CA VAL A 17 -22.33 -0.01 -2.25
C VAL A 17 -21.73 0.76 -1.07
N ALA A 18 -22.55 1.24 -0.14
CA ALA A 18 -22.07 1.93 1.06
C ALA A 18 -21.17 1.02 1.92
N PHE A 19 -21.54 -0.25 2.06
CA PHE A 19 -20.75 -1.25 2.78
C PHE A 19 -19.41 -1.53 2.08
N ALA A 20 -19.40 -1.65 0.75
CA ALA A 20 -18.18 -1.83 -0.03
C ALA A 20 -17.24 -0.61 0.12
N ILE A 21 -17.77 0.61 0.06
CA ILE A 21 -16.99 1.84 0.26
C ILE A 21 -16.39 1.90 1.68
N GLN A 22 -17.17 1.55 2.70
CA GLN A 22 -16.69 1.51 4.09
C GLN A 22 -15.61 0.43 4.30
N SER A 23 -15.70 -0.69 3.59
CA SER A 23 -14.71 -1.76 3.65
C SER A 23 -13.41 -1.38 2.93
N LEU A 24 -13.51 -0.62 1.83
CA LEU A 24 -12.35 -0.06 1.13
C LEU A 24 -11.63 0.98 1.99
N SER A 25 -12.37 1.85 2.70
CA SER A 25 -11.74 2.87 3.56
C SER A 25 -11.00 2.29 4.76
N LYS A 26 -11.50 1.20 5.36
CA LYS A 26 -10.82 0.53 6.49
C LYS A 26 -9.50 -0.14 6.13
N ASN A 27 -9.32 -0.52 4.86
CA ASN A 27 -8.13 -1.22 4.37
C ASN A 27 -7.14 -0.28 3.69
N GLN A 28 -7.28 1.03 3.84
CA GLN A 28 -6.34 2.00 3.25
C GLN A 28 -4.97 1.88 3.90
N LEU A 29 -3.93 1.93 3.07
CA LEU A 29 -2.55 2.05 3.51
C LEU A 29 -2.35 3.36 4.30
N ASP A 30 -1.85 3.26 5.52
CA ASP A 30 -1.35 4.42 6.25
C ASP A 30 0.03 4.81 5.69
N VAL A 31 0.02 5.79 4.80
CA VAL A 31 1.21 6.29 4.11
C VAL A 31 2.21 6.94 5.08
N ASN A 32 1.73 7.57 6.16
CA ASN A 32 2.60 8.18 7.17
C ASN A 32 3.33 7.10 7.98
N ALA A 33 2.61 6.05 8.38
CA ALA A 33 3.21 4.90 9.04
C ALA A 33 4.23 4.20 8.12
N LEU A 34 3.90 4.04 6.83
CA LEU A 34 4.84 3.50 5.85
C LEU A 34 6.12 4.33 5.77
N TYR A 35 6.00 5.65 5.63
CA TYR A 35 7.15 6.56 5.56
C TYR A 35 8.05 6.39 6.80
N ALA A 36 7.46 6.41 7.99
CA ALA A 36 8.21 6.24 9.23
C ALA A 36 8.94 4.89 9.30
N GLU A 37 8.32 3.79 8.84
CA GLU A 37 8.95 2.47 8.83
C GLU A 37 10.06 2.32 7.78
N VAL A 38 9.91 2.96 6.61
CA VAL A 38 10.97 3.00 5.58
C VAL A 38 12.17 3.80 6.08
N MET A 39 11.95 4.97 6.69
CA MET A 39 13.01 5.84 7.19
C MET A 39 13.79 5.26 8.38
N LYS A 40 13.26 4.25 9.07
CA LYS A 40 13.97 3.52 10.13
C LYS A 40 15.03 2.54 9.61
N ILE A 41 15.09 2.28 8.30
CA ILE A 41 15.97 1.25 7.75
C ILE A 41 17.40 1.79 7.69
N GLU A 42 18.26 1.25 8.56
CA GLU A 42 19.66 1.62 8.60
C GLU A 42 20.48 1.00 7.47
N GLY A 43 21.48 1.75 6.99
CA GLY A 43 22.45 1.31 5.99
C GLY A 43 22.16 1.78 4.56
N PHE A 44 21.16 2.65 4.39
CA PHE A 44 20.85 3.33 3.14
C PHE A 44 20.77 4.83 3.39
N ASP A 45 21.13 5.65 2.39
CA ASP A 45 20.96 7.09 2.46
C ASP A 45 19.48 7.48 2.27
N GLU A 46 19.16 8.71 2.65
CA GLU A 46 17.78 9.22 2.64
C GLU A 46 17.17 9.28 1.23
N ILE A 47 17.97 9.51 0.19
CA ILE A 47 17.49 9.56 -1.20
C ILE A 47 17.04 8.15 -1.62
N THR A 48 17.89 7.15 -1.37
CA THR A 48 17.56 5.74 -1.64
C THR A 48 16.28 5.31 -0.91
N LEU A 49 16.12 5.69 0.36
CA LEU A 49 14.92 5.37 1.14
C LEU A 49 13.69 6.14 0.63
N GLY A 50 13.86 7.37 0.16
CA GLY A 50 12.82 8.16 -0.51
C GLY A 50 12.31 7.48 -1.78
N ASP A 51 13.22 7.04 -2.66
CA ASP A 51 12.84 6.35 -3.91
C ASP A 51 12.13 5.01 -3.63
N ALA A 52 12.61 4.28 -2.62
CA ALA A 52 11.98 3.05 -2.16
C ALA A 52 10.55 3.31 -1.64
N PHE A 53 10.36 4.38 -0.87
CA PHE A 53 9.05 4.81 -0.40
C PHE A 53 8.12 5.18 -1.55
N ASP A 54 8.58 5.99 -2.51
CA ASP A 54 7.79 6.39 -3.68
C ASP A 54 7.34 5.17 -4.50
N HIS A 55 8.24 4.18 -4.67
CA HIS A 55 7.90 2.92 -5.33
C HIS A 55 6.82 2.11 -4.56
N LEU A 56 6.91 2.06 -3.23
CA LEU A 56 5.93 1.38 -2.40
C LEU A 56 4.56 2.09 -2.47
N VAL A 57 4.52 3.42 -2.45
CA VAL A 57 3.27 4.20 -2.56
C VAL A 57 2.58 3.99 -3.90
N GLN A 58 3.35 3.84 -4.99
CA GLN A 58 2.81 3.53 -6.32
C GLN A 58 2.17 2.14 -6.40
N ASN A 59 2.52 1.22 -5.48
CA ASN A 59 1.96 -0.12 -5.42
C ASN A 59 1.48 -0.46 -4.01
N GLU A 60 0.21 -0.12 -3.74
CA GLU A 60 -0.40 -0.26 -2.41
C GLU A 60 -0.30 -1.70 -1.85
N ILE A 61 -0.43 -2.72 -2.69
CA ILE A 61 -0.30 -4.12 -2.26
C ILE A 61 1.13 -4.39 -1.79
N LEU A 62 2.13 -3.91 -2.53
CA LEU A 62 3.53 -4.07 -2.17
C LEU A 62 3.87 -3.34 -0.87
N ALA A 63 3.36 -2.12 -0.68
CA ALA A 63 3.46 -1.39 0.58
C ALA A 63 2.83 -2.13 1.76
N LYS A 64 1.63 -2.69 1.59
CA LYS A 64 0.99 -3.51 2.64
C LYS A 64 1.82 -4.74 2.98
N VAL A 65 2.33 -5.45 1.97
CA VAL A 65 3.21 -6.61 2.17
C VAL A 65 4.51 -6.20 2.85
N PHE A 66 5.07 -5.03 2.53
CA PHE A 66 6.24 -4.47 3.21
C PHE A 66 5.97 -4.16 4.69
N MET A 67 4.81 -3.59 5.01
CA MET A 67 4.43 -3.29 6.39
C MET A 67 4.22 -4.56 7.25
N ILE A 68 3.84 -5.68 6.65
CA ILE A 68 3.73 -6.98 7.36
C ILE A 68 5.12 -7.57 7.67
N LYS A 69 6.15 -7.26 6.87
CA LYS A 69 7.51 -7.77 7.08
C LYS A 69 8.10 -7.22 8.38
N ASN A 70 8.94 -8.02 9.03
CA ASN A 70 9.79 -7.54 10.13
C ASN A 70 10.95 -6.68 9.61
N ALA A 71 11.67 -6.02 10.51
CA ALA A 71 12.76 -5.10 10.19
C ALA A 71 13.82 -5.71 9.25
N ASN A 72 14.25 -6.96 9.50
CA ASN A 72 15.27 -7.63 8.67
C ASN A 72 14.77 -7.85 7.24
N LEU A 73 13.53 -8.31 7.09
CA LEU A 73 12.92 -8.53 5.78
C LEU A 73 12.66 -7.23 5.02
N ARG A 74 12.35 -6.13 5.72
CA ARG A 74 12.24 -4.80 5.10
C ARG A 74 13.59 -4.29 4.62
N LYS A 75 14.66 -4.48 5.40
CA LYS A 75 16.03 -4.16 4.99
C LYS A 75 16.46 -4.94 3.74
N ILE A 76 16.19 -6.25 3.70
CA ILE A 76 16.46 -7.09 2.52
C ILE A 76 15.65 -6.61 1.31
N TRP A 77 14.40 -6.20 1.52
CA TRP A 77 13.58 -5.68 0.45
C TRP A 77 14.17 -4.40 -0.17
N VAL A 78 14.61 -3.44 0.66
CA VAL A 78 15.29 -2.22 0.18
C VAL A 78 16.60 -2.55 -0.53
N GLN A 79 17.39 -3.49 -0.01
CA GLN A 79 18.61 -3.94 -0.70
C GLN A 79 18.32 -4.48 -2.10
N ASN A 80 17.25 -5.29 -2.24
CA ASN A 80 16.86 -5.84 -3.53
C ASN A 80 16.34 -4.76 -4.48
N PHE A 81 15.57 -3.80 -3.97
CA PHE A 81 15.15 -2.63 -4.73
C PHE A 81 16.37 -1.88 -5.28
N VAL A 82 17.36 -1.60 -4.43
CA VAL A 82 18.60 -0.92 -4.84
C VAL A 82 19.35 -1.72 -5.91
N ASN A 83 19.48 -3.03 -5.72
CA ASN A 83 20.16 -3.89 -6.70
C ASN A 83 19.44 -3.93 -8.06
N GLN A 84 18.12 -3.75 -8.10
CA GLN A 84 17.36 -3.72 -9.35
C GLN A 84 17.43 -2.37 -10.05
N HIS A 85 17.47 -1.27 -9.30
CA HIS A 85 17.37 0.09 -9.84
C HIS A 85 18.73 0.77 -10.04
N TYR A 86 19.76 0.39 -9.28
CA TYR A 86 21.07 1.06 -9.28
C TYR A 86 22.24 0.16 -9.70
N TYR A 87 22.04 -1.15 -9.85
CA TYR A 87 23.11 -2.04 -10.32
C TYR A 87 23.34 -1.88 -11.83
N ARG A 88 24.37 -1.10 -12.20
CA ARG A 88 25.00 -1.16 -13.52
C ARG A 88 26.08 -2.25 -13.45
N PRO A 89 26.00 -3.34 -14.22
CA PRO A 89 27.14 -4.25 -14.33
C PRO A 89 28.33 -3.44 -14.88
N ALA A 90 29.47 -3.52 -14.19
CA ALA A 90 30.70 -2.92 -14.67
C ALA A 90 31.04 -3.55 -16.04
N CYS A 91 31.10 -2.72 -17.08
CA CYS A 91 31.68 -3.10 -18.37
C CYS A 91 33.19 -3.24 -18.25
#